data_AF-A0A1V5IST6-F1
#
_entry.id   AF-A0A1V5IST6-F1
#
_cell.length_a   1.000
_cell.length_b   1.000
_cell.length_c   1.000
_cell.angle_alpha   90.00
_cell.angle_beta   90.00
_cell.angle_gamma   90.00
#
_symmetry.space_group_name_H-M   'P 1'
#
loop_
_entity.id
_entity.type
_entity.pdbx_description
1 polymer ?
#
loop_
_entity_poly.entity_id
_entity_poly.type
_entity_poly.pdbx_seq_one_letter_code
_entity_poly.pdbx_strand_id
1 'polypeptide(L)'
;MGYNTKNYTEQGGEKTVIGGTLEIKEGASVTGLSANPLLVATEETLGGVKAAAAGEDDTAEVKIGEDGKLYVQALAAATAEALGGVMAEVADEGDTVEIKIGEDSKLYAPAYPADATDSVSGLVKMAANQADSIAEDTAALVTDFNALLAKLKAAGLMAADEE
;
A
#
# COMPACT_ATOMS: atom_id res chain seq x y z
N MET A 1 44.41 59.49 26.37
CA MET A 1 44.44 58.51 27.47
C MET A 1 43.48 57.39 27.11
N GLY A 2 43.97 56.31 26.51
CA GLY A 2 43.09 55.22 26.05
C GLY A 2 42.72 54.33 27.23
N TYR A 3 41.50 54.47 27.75
CA TYR A 3 40.99 53.54 28.75
C TYR A 3 40.75 52.20 28.06
N ASN A 4 41.42 51.14 28.53
CA ASN A 4 41.35 49.79 27.97
C ASN A 4 40.12 49.01 28.47
N THR A 5 39.01 49.70 28.76
CA THR A 5 37.85 49.06 29.36
C THR A 5 37.21 48.17 28.31
N LYS A 6 37.45 46.85 28.42
CA LYS A 6 36.98 45.85 27.44
C LYS A 6 35.46 45.88 27.29
N ASN A 7 34.74 46.23 28.36
CA ASN A 7 33.30 46.31 28.38
C ASN A 7 32.89 47.74 28.79
N TYR A 8 32.04 48.39 28.01
CA TYR A 8 31.62 49.77 28.29
C TYR A 8 30.20 50.01 27.79
N THR A 9 29.54 51.00 28.38
CA THR A 9 28.22 51.47 27.96
C THR A 9 28.38 52.82 27.26
N GLU A 10 27.73 52.96 26.11
CA GLU A 10 27.71 54.19 25.31
C GLU A 10 26.27 54.63 25.06
N GLN A 11 26.09 55.75 24.35
CA GLN A 11 24.75 56.29 24.00
C GLN A 11 23.87 56.54 25.22
N GLY A 12 24.43 57.06 26.32
CA GLY A 12 23.65 57.38 27.53
C GLY A 12 23.01 56.17 28.22
N GLY A 13 23.46 54.94 27.92
CA GLY A 13 22.89 53.71 28.51
C GLY A 13 22.25 52.77 27.51
N GLU A 14 21.92 53.24 26.31
CA GLU A 14 21.16 52.46 25.33
C GLU A 14 21.92 51.29 24.73
N LYS A 15 23.26 51.35 24.71
CA LYS A 15 24.10 50.30 24.16
C LYS A 15 25.20 49.90 25.13
N THR A 16 25.26 48.61 25.44
CA THR A 16 26.38 48.01 26.17
C THR A 16 27.22 47.17 25.22
N VAL A 17 28.51 47.47 25.14
CA VAL A 17 29.49 46.73 24.35
C VAL A 17 30.27 45.81 25.28
N ILE A 18 30.27 44.51 24.98
CA ILE A 18 31.07 43.50 25.69
C ILE A 18 32.20 43.06 24.75
N GLY A 19 33.42 43.53 25.02
CA GLY A 19 34.62 43.13 24.28
C GLY A 19 35.30 41.88 24.86
N GLY A 20 34.74 41.30 25.93
CA GLY A 20 35.10 39.99 26.48
C GLY A 20 33.99 38.95 26.29
N THR A 21 33.94 37.96 27.18
CA THR A 21 32.87 36.95 27.20
C THR A 21 31.73 37.40 28.12
N LEU A 22 30.49 37.27 27.64
CA LEU A 22 29.28 37.38 28.47
C LEU A 22 28.85 35.96 28.86
N GLU A 23 28.91 35.64 30.15
CA GLU A 23 28.43 34.37 30.69
C GLU A 23 27.05 34.56 31.33
N ILE A 24 26.06 33.80 30.86
CA ILE A 24 24.71 33.76 31.42
C ILE A 24 24.59 32.43 32.16
N LYS A 25 24.38 32.49 33.48
CA LYS A 25 24.34 31.30 34.34
C LYS A 25 23.05 30.51 34.16
N GLU A 26 23.08 29.26 34.59
CA GLU A 26 21.89 28.39 34.65
C GLU A 26 20.74 29.07 35.40
N GLY A 27 19.54 29.05 34.81
CA GLY A 27 18.32 29.66 35.34
C GLY A 27 18.13 31.16 35.01
N ALA A 28 19.08 31.83 34.35
CA ALA A 28 18.89 33.21 33.91
C ALA A 28 18.09 33.29 32.60
N SER A 29 17.24 34.31 32.47
CA SER A 29 16.42 34.56 31.28
C SER A 29 16.91 35.78 30.50
N VAL A 30 17.00 35.67 29.17
CA VAL A 30 17.21 36.82 28.28
C VAL A 30 16.00 37.00 27.39
N THR A 31 15.46 38.22 27.34
CA THR A 31 14.30 38.57 26.51
C THR A 31 14.70 39.57 25.43
N GLY A 32 13.99 39.60 24.29
CA GLY A 32 14.17 40.60 23.24
C GLY A 32 15.28 40.33 22.21
N LEU A 33 16.02 39.22 22.31
CA LEU A 33 16.91 38.76 21.23
C LEU A 33 16.06 38.12 20.12
N SER A 34 16.11 38.67 18.90
CA SER A 34 15.52 38.01 17.74
C SER A 34 16.46 36.93 17.23
N ALA A 35 15.99 35.68 17.14
CA ALA A 35 16.73 34.57 16.55
C ALA A 35 16.67 34.70 15.01
N ASN A 36 17.52 35.56 14.44
CA ASN A 36 17.60 35.72 12.98
C ASN A 36 19.06 35.75 12.49
N PRO A 37 19.50 34.77 11.68
CA PRO A 37 18.73 33.61 11.22
C PRO A 37 18.56 32.54 12.31
N LEU A 38 17.46 31.77 12.24
CA LEU A 38 17.35 30.51 12.98
C LEU A 38 18.55 29.64 12.58
N LEU A 39 19.39 29.27 13.55
CA LEU A 39 20.55 28.44 13.30
C LEU A 39 20.09 27.00 13.03
N VAL A 40 20.74 26.35 12.06
CA VAL A 40 20.58 24.92 11.79
C VAL A 40 21.00 24.14 13.04
N ALA A 41 20.23 23.13 13.42
CA ALA A 41 20.57 22.26 14.54
C ALA A 41 21.89 21.53 14.26
N THR A 42 22.74 21.43 15.28
CA THR A 42 23.95 20.59 15.26
C THR A 42 23.80 19.48 16.29
N GLU A 43 24.73 18.53 16.28
CA GLU A 43 24.75 17.41 17.24
C GLU A 43 24.83 17.87 18.71
N GLU A 44 25.30 19.09 18.96
CA GLU A 44 25.52 19.64 20.30
C GLU A 44 24.59 20.82 20.63
N THR A 45 23.76 21.29 19.70
CA THR A 45 22.93 22.50 19.89
C THR A 45 21.56 22.39 19.22
N LEU A 46 20.50 22.61 19.99
CA LEU A 46 19.13 22.69 19.48
C LEU A 46 18.97 23.89 18.54
N GLY A 47 18.63 23.64 17.27
CA GLY A 47 18.29 24.65 16.27
C GLY A 47 16.79 24.96 16.26
N GLY A 48 16.40 26.12 15.73
CA GLY A 48 14.99 26.49 15.63
C GLY A 48 14.30 25.82 14.43
N VAL A 49 13.34 24.93 14.67
CA VAL A 49 12.53 24.32 13.61
C VAL A 49 11.27 25.17 13.36
N LYS A 50 11.05 25.58 12.10
CA LYS A 50 9.79 26.19 11.68
C LYS A 50 8.90 25.10 11.07
N ALA A 51 8.12 24.42 11.90
CA ALA A 51 7.12 23.44 11.45
C ALA A 51 5.75 24.11 11.24
N ALA A 52 4.97 23.59 10.30
CA ALA A 52 3.56 23.95 10.17
C ALA A 52 2.73 23.34 11.32
N ALA A 53 1.54 23.90 11.59
CA ALA A 53 0.60 23.30 12.54
C ALA A 53 0.04 21.98 11.98
N ALA A 54 -0.09 20.95 12.83
CA ALA A 54 -0.64 19.65 12.45
C ALA A 54 -2.13 19.76 12.05
N GLY A 55 -2.54 19.02 11.02
CA GLY A 55 -3.92 18.82 10.59
C GLY A 55 -4.54 17.52 11.13
N GLU A 56 -5.86 17.33 10.92
CA GLU A 56 -6.60 16.15 11.40
C GLU A 56 -6.10 14.80 10.83
N ASP A 57 -5.38 14.83 9.70
CA ASP A 57 -4.81 13.64 9.05
C ASP A 57 -3.35 13.35 9.49
N ASP A 58 -2.72 14.24 10.26
CA ASP A 58 -1.31 14.11 10.70
C ASP A 58 -1.17 13.29 12.01
N THR A 59 -1.87 12.16 12.11
CA THR A 59 -1.99 11.37 13.37
C THR A 59 -0.76 10.51 13.71
N ALA A 60 0.21 10.39 12.80
CA ALA A 60 1.44 9.65 13.05
C ALA A 60 2.44 10.52 13.84
N GLU A 61 2.51 10.30 15.15
CA GLU A 61 3.57 10.88 15.98
C GLU A 61 4.96 10.36 15.51
N VAL A 62 5.73 11.22 14.84
CA VAL A 62 7.13 10.93 14.48
C VAL A 62 8.02 11.39 15.63
N LYS A 63 8.68 10.45 16.31
CA LYS A 63 9.57 10.76 17.45
C LYS A 63 11.00 11.01 16.97
N ILE A 64 11.69 11.94 17.63
CA ILE A 64 13.15 12.07 17.49
C ILE A 64 13.78 11.15 18.54
N GLY A 65 14.60 10.19 18.10
CA GLY A 65 15.34 9.32 19.00
C GLY A 65 16.52 10.04 19.68
N GLU A 66 17.12 9.40 20.68
CA GLU A 66 18.30 9.94 21.38
C GLU A 66 19.51 10.16 20.45
N ASP A 67 19.49 9.56 19.27
CA ASP A 67 20.47 9.73 18.19
C ASP A 67 20.16 10.91 17.25
N GLY A 68 19.12 11.69 17.54
CA GLY A 68 18.71 12.85 16.74
C GLY A 68 17.99 12.50 15.43
N LYS A 69 17.63 11.23 15.19
CA LYS A 69 16.95 10.79 13.97
C LYS A 69 15.44 10.79 14.13
N LEU A 70 14.72 11.08 13.05
CA LEU A 70 13.26 10.94 13.00
C LEU A 70 12.91 9.46 12.81
N TYR A 71 12.11 8.91 13.72
CA TYR A 71 11.61 7.55 13.66
C TYR A 71 10.17 7.55 13.16
N VAL A 72 9.96 6.99 11.97
CA VAL A 72 8.64 6.65 11.44
C VAL A 72 8.31 5.22 11.82
N GLN A 73 7.04 4.96 12.17
CA GLN A 73 6.60 3.60 12.46
C GLN A 73 6.76 2.74 11.20
N ALA A 74 7.58 1.70 11.27
CA ALA A 74 7.79 0.78 10.15
C ALA A 74 6.48 -0.01 9.93
N LEU A 75 5.87 0.14 8.76
CA LEU A 75 4.73 -0.69 8.36
C LEU A 75 5.22 -2.13 8.23
N ALA A 76 4.65 -3.05 9.01
CA ALA A 76 5.00 -4.45 8.90
C ALA A 76 4.66 -4.97 7.49
N ALA A 77 5.59 -5.70 6.90
CA ALA A 77 5.31 -6.45 5.67
C ALA A 77 4.23 -7.50 5.98
N ALA A 78 3.28 -7.67 5.06
CA ALA A 78 2.29 -8.72 5.20
C ALA A 78 2.98 -10.08 5.24
N THR A 79 2.55 -10.94 6.16
CA THR A 79 2.98 -12.33 6.27
C THR A 79 1.78 -13.25 6.08
N ALA A 80 2.01 -14.55 5.94
CA ALA A 80 0.93 -15.53 5.83
C ALA A 80 -0.01 -15.54 7.06
N GLU A 81 0.43 -15.01 8.20
CA GLU A 81 -0.28 -15.07 9.49
C GLU A 81 -0.75 -13.68 9.96
N ALA A 82 -0.30 -12.60 9.33
CA ALA A 82 -0.64 -11.24 9.73
C ALA A 82 -0.72 -10.31 8.51
N LEU A 83 -1.87 -9.63 8.38
CA LEU A 83 -2.04 -8.55 7.41
C LEU A 83 -1.06 -7.42 7.78
N GLY A 84 -0.25 -7.00 6.80
CA GLY A 84 0.51 -5.74 6.91
C GLY A 84 -0.44 -4.55 6.98
N GLY A 85 0.07 -3.31 6.94
CA GLY A 85 -0.72 -2.07 7.11
C GLY A 85 -1.90 -1.81 6.13
N VAL A 86 -2.32 -2.80 5.36
CA VAL A 86 -3.59 -2.82 4.63
C VAL A 86 -4.66 -3.42 5.55
N MET A 87 -5.58 -2.60 6.05
CA MET A 87 -6.78 -3.08 6.72
C MET A 87 -7.70 -3.74 5.69
N ALA A 88 -7.66 -5.07 5.58
CA ALA A 88 -8.64 -5.84 4.83
C ALA A 88 -9.65 -6.46 5.81
N GLU A 89 -10.91 -6.53 5.41
CA GLU A 89 -11.98 -7.17 6.17
C GLU A 89 -11.77 -8.69 6.26
N VAL A 90 -12.26 -9.32 7.33
CA VAL A 90 -12.13 -10.78 7.53
C VAL A 90 -12.98 -11.49 6.47
N ALA A 91 -12.35 -12.36 5.67
CA ALA A 91 -13.03 -13.17 4.65
C ALA A 91 -14.16 -14.03 5.27
N ASP A 92 -15.30 -14.13 4.58
CA ASP A 92 -16.44 -14.97 4.98
C ASP A 92 -16.54 -16.27 4.16
N GLU A 93 -17.54 -17.12 4.44
CA GLU A 93 -17.75 -18.41 3.73
C GLU A 93 -17.98 -18.25 2.20
N GLY A 94 -18.23 -17.03 1.71
CA GLY A 94 -18.34 -16.70 0.28
C GLY A 94 -17.00 -16.38 -0.39
N ASP A 95 -15.97 -16.00 0.37
CA ASP A 95 -14.68 -15.50 -0.10
C ASP A 95 -13.61 -16.61 -0.23
N THR A 96 -14.01 -17.80 -0.67
CA THR A 96 -13.19 -19.02 -0.58
C THR A 96 -12.12 -19.19 -1.68
N VAL A 97 -11.97 -18.21 -2.58
CA VAL A 97 -10.92 -18.30 -3.60
C VAL A 97 -9.59 -17.82 -3.02
N GLU A 98 -8.83 -18.76 -2.45
CA GLU A 98 -7.45 -18.51 -2.02
C GLU A 98 -6.59 -18.06 -3.22
N ILE A 99 -6.19 -16.79 -3.25
CA ILE A 99 -5.24 -16.24 -4.21
C ILE A 99 -3.85 -16.25 -3.56
N LYS A 100 -2.92 -17.01 -4.12
CA LYS A 100 -1.55 -17.11 -3.56
C LYS A 100 -0.70 -15.94 -4.01
N ILE A 101 0.18 -15.45 -3.14
CA ILE A 101 1.30 -14.57 -3.52
C ILE A 101 2.50 -15.47 -3.85
N GLY A 102 3.06 -15.35 -5.05
CA GLY A 102 4.27 -16.08 -5.43
C GLY A 102 5.53 -15.49 -4.80
N GLU A 103 6.65 -16.22 -4.86
CA GLU A 103 7.96 -15.74 -4.36
C GLU A 103 8.46 -14.47 -5.08
N ASP A 104 7.85 -14.12 -6.21
CA ASP A 104 8.09 -12.89 -6.97
C ASP A 104 7.18 -11.73 -6.57
N SER A 105 6.44 -11.87 -5.46
CA SER A 105 5.48 -10.88 -4.92
C SER A 105 4.30 -10.57 -5.84
N LYS A 106 3.94 -11.45 -6.78
CA LYS A 106 2.73 -11.31 -7.61
C LYS A 106 1.55 -12.12 -7.07
N LEU A 107 0.33 -11.62 -7.28
CA LEU A 107 -0.91 -12.34 -6.98
C LEU A 107 -1.22 -13.35 -8.10
N TYR A 108 -1.44 -14.61 -7.72
CA TYR A 108 -1.80 -15.70 -8.61
C TYR A 108 -3.26 -16.10 -8.37
N ALA A 109 -4.15 -15.65 -9.26
CA ALA A 109 -5.51 -16.17 -9.31
C ALA A 109 -5.51 -17.60 -9.89
N PRO A 110 -6.39 -18.50 -9.44
CA PRO A 110 -6.59 -19.78 -10.11
C PRO A 110 -6.86 -19.55 -11.60
N ALA A 111 -6.18 -20.32 -12.46
CA ALA A 111 -6.42 -20.23 -13.90
C ALA A 111 -7.91 -20.51 -14.18
N TYR A 112 -8.54 -19.67 -15.00
CA TYR A 112 -9.92 -19.87 -15.42
C TYR A 112 -10.04 -21.26 -16.08
N PRO A 113 -11.03 -22.08 -15.71
CA PRO A 113 -11.15 -23.43 -16.27
C PRO A 113 -11.29 -23.35 -17.79
N ALA A 114 -10.51 -24.17 -18.51
CA ALA A 114 -10.59 -24.27 -19.95
C ALA A 114 -11.83 -25.07 -20.39
N ASP A 115 -12.18 -25.01 -21.68
CA ASP A 115 -13.20 -25.87 -22.27
C ASP A 115 -12.82 -27.35 -22.12
N ALA A 116 -13.82 -28.22 -21.96
CA ALA A 116 -13.61 -29.66 -21.86
C ALA A 116 -12.98 -30.24 -23.13
N THR A 117 -12.09 -31.23 -22.95
CA THR A 117 -11.51 -32.03 -24.03
C THR A 117 -11.76 -33.51 -23.76
N ASP A 118 -11.36 -34.40 -24.67
CA ASP A 118 -11.46 -35.86 -24.48
C ASP A 118 -10.63 -36.40 -23.30
N SER A 119 -9.65 -35.62 -22.83
CA SER A 119 -8.66 -36.04 -21.84
C SER A 119 -8.61 -35.13 -20.60
N VAL A 120 -9.31 -33.99 -20.63
CA VAL A 120 -9.28 -32.98 -19.56
C VAL A 120 -10.70 -32.49 -19.29
N SER A 121 -11.14 -32.59 -18.04
CA SER A 121 -12.40 -32.00 -17.57
C SER A 121 -12.36 -30.48 -17.68
N GLY A 122 -13.45 -29.88 -18.16
CA GLY A 122 -13.52 -28.43 -18.38
C GLY A 122 -14.95 -27.94 -18.49
N LEU A 123 -15.10 -26.70 -18.94
CA LEU A 123 -16.40 -26.06 -19.17
C LEU A 123 -17.09 -26.67 -20.38
N VAL A 124 -18.44 -26.73 -20.33
CA VAL A 124 -19.28 -27.17 -21.43
C VAL A 124 -20.48 -26.22 -21.60
N LYS A 125 -20.99 -26.11 -22.82
CA LYS A 125 -22.25 -25.40 -23.09
C LYS A 125 -23.42 -26.36 -22.99
N MET A 126 -24.59 -25.85 -22.67
CA MET A 126 -25.84 -26.62 -22.77
C MET A 126 -26.16 -26.92 -24.24
N ALA A 127 -26.50 -28.17 -24.54
CA ALA A 127 -26.95 -28.55 -25.88
C ALA A 127 -28.28 -27.89 -26.24
N ALA A 128 -28.48 -27.61 -27.53
CA ALA A 128 -29.79 -27.28 -28.05
C ALA A 128 -30.77 -28.44 -27.81
N ASN A 129 -32.03 -28.14 -27.53
CA ASN A 129 -33.07 -29.14 -27.27
C ASN A 129 -33.22 -30.12 -28.46
N GLN A 130 -33.38 -31.41 -28.16
CA GLN A 130 -33.85 -32.42 -29.10
C GLN A 130 -35.27 -32.83 -28.70
N ALA A 131 -36.22 -32.69 -29.62
CA ALA A 131 -37.59 -33.16 -29.43
C ALA A 131 -37.64 -34.69 -29.35
N ASP A 132 -38.66 -35.22 -28.68
CA ASP A 132 -38.91 -36.65 -28.58
C ASP A 132 -39.04 -37.27 -29.98
N SER A 133 -38.42 -38.44 -30.17
CA SER A 133 -38.53 -39.17 -31.43
C SER A 133 -39.93 -39.75 -31.59
N ILE A 134 -40.53 -39.52 -32.75
CA ILE A 134 -41.81 -40.11 -33.18
C ILE A 134 -41.61 -41.09 -34.34
N ALA A 135 -40.39 -41.59 -34.52
CA ALA A 135 -40.02 -42.47 -35.62
C ALA A 135 -40.79 -43.81 -35.56
N GLU A 136 -41.45 -44.16 -36.66
CA GLU A 136 -42.13 -45.46 -36.83
C GLU A 136 -41.25 -46.51 -37.53
N ASP A 137 -40.11 -46.07 -38.08
CA ASP A 137 -39.16 -46.92 -38.77
C ASP A 137 -37.71 -46.55 -38.45
N THR A 138 -36.79 -47.41 -38.88
CA THR A 138 -35.36 -47.24 -38.66
C THR A 138 -34.77 -46.04 -39.39
N ALA A 139 -35.32 -45.63 -40.54
CA ALA A 139 -34.79 -44.51 -41.32
C ALA A 139 -35.10 -43.17 -40.64
N ALA A 140 -36.32 -43.03 -40.10
CA ALA A 140 -36.73 -41.91 -39.28
C ALA A 140 -35.93 -41.87 -37.97
N LEU A 141 -35.70 -43.02 -37.31
CA LEU A 141 -34.88 -43.08 -36.08
C LEU A 141 -33.44 -42.62 -36.32
N VAL A 142 -32.83 -43.06 -37.42
CA VAL A 142 -31.47 -42.64 -37.82
C VAL A 142 -31.42 -41.12 -38.05
N THR A 143 -32.49 -40.54 -38.60
CA THR A 143 -32.60 -39.09 -38.81
C THR A 143 -32.62 -38.33 -37.48
N ASP A 144 -33.48 -38.74 -36.54
CA ASP A 144 -33.59 -38.12 -35.21
C ASP A 144 -32.30 -38.26 -34.41
N PHE A 145 -31.66 -39.43 -34.50
CA PHE A 145 -30.40 -39.71 -33.81
C PHE A 145 -29.26 -38.83 -34.34
N ASN A 146 -29.11 -38.70 -35.66
CA ASN A 146 -28.09 -37.85 -36.25
C ASN A 146 -28.33 -36.36 -35.92
N ALA A 147 -29.58 -35.93 -35.77
CA ALA A 147 -29.91 -34.57 -35.32
C ALA A 147 -29.44 -34.32 -33.87
N LEU A 148 -29.57 -35.30 -32.97
CA LEU A 148 -29.03 -35.21 -31.62
C LEU A 148 -27.50 -35.12 -31.62
N LEU A 149 -26.83 -35.99 -32.38
CA LEU A 149 -25.36 -35.98 -32.49
C LEU A 149 -24.84 -34.62 -32.97
N ALA A 150 -25.48 -34.05 -33.98
CA ALA A 150 -25.13 -32.72 -34.48
C ALA A 150 -25.25 -31.63 -33.40
N LYS A 151 -26.30 -31.67 -32.58
CA LYS A 151 -26.50 -30.70 -31.47
C LYS A 151 -25.46 -30.86 -30.36
N LEU A 152 -25.08 -32.09 -30.03
CA LEU A 152 -24.04 -32.35 -29.03
C LEU A 152 -22.67 -31.86 -29.51
N LYS A 153 -22.33 -32.08 -30.79
CA LYS A 153 -21.10 -31.57 -31.41
C LYS A 153 -21.10 -30.04 -31.45
N ALA A 154 -22.21 -29.42 -31.85
CA ALA A 154 -22.34 -27.96 -31.87
C ALA A 154 -22.20 -27.32 -30.47
N ALA A 155 -22.58 -28.04 -29.42
CA ALA A 155 -22.45 -27.58 -28.03
C ALA A 155 -21.05 -27.84 -27.43
N GLY A 156 -20.15 -28.52 -28.15
CA GLY A 156 -18.84 -28.91 -27.64
C GLY A 156 -18.89 -30.05 -26.60
N LEU A 157 -20.01 -30.79 -26.54
CA LEU A 157 -20.17 -31.95 -25.65
C LEU A 157 -19.65 -33.24 -26.29
N MET A 158 -19.36 -33.21 -27.59
CA MET A 158 -18.83 -34.31 -28.38
C MET A 158 -17.85 -33.75 -29.41
N ALA A 159 -16.75 -34.47 -29.68
CA ALA A 159 -15.80 -34.09 -30.72
C ALA A 159 -16.48 -34.02 -32.09
N ALA A 160 -16.02 -33.08 -32.92
CA ALA A 160 -16.42 -33.02 -34.33
C ALA A 160 -15.93 -34.29 -35.06
N ASP A 161 -16.58 -34.61 -36.18
CA ASP A 161 -16.08 -35.69 -37.03
C ASP A 161 -14.70 -35.32 -37.58
N GLU A 162 -13.80 -36.30 -37.64
CA GLU A 162 -12.54 -36.14 -38.35
C GLU A 162 -12.85 -35.99 -39.86
N GLU A 163 -12.19 -35.03 -40.52
CA GLU A 163 -12.23 -34.88 -41.98
C GLU A 163 -11.59 -36.05 -42.72
#